data_AF-A0A1C1YZT2-F1
#
_entry.id   AF-A0A1C1YZT2-F1
#
_cell.length_a   1.000
_cell.length_b   1.000
_cell.length_c   1.000
_cell.angle_alpha   90.00
_cell.angle_beta   90.00
_cell.angle_gamma   90.00
#
_symmetry.space_group_name_H-M   'P 1'
#
loop_
_entity.id
_entity.type
_entity.pdbx_description
1 polymer ?
#
loop_
_entity_poly.entity_id
_entity_poly.type
_entity_poly.pdbx_seq_one_letter_code
_entity_poly.pdbx_strand_id
1 'polypeptide(L)'
;MQISGFDRDEGNWPKCASNGVSKGEIEFMLLNEPMVLPDRSPITKETRFNAIGRTQDGRYLFVIFTLRGSESAMKLRPISARYMHRKEIDRYEQR
;
A
#
# COMPACT_ATOMS: atom_id res chain seq x y z
N MET A 1 15.90 7.32 7.13
CA MET A 1 14.53 7.79 6.80
C MET A 1 13.57 7.17 7.80
N GLN A 2 12.88 7.97 8.61
CA GLN A 2 11.95 7.48 9.65
C GLN A 2 10.51 7.69 9.18
N ILE A 3 9.70 6.64 9.20
CA ILE A 3 8.26 6.73 8.90
C ILE A 3 7.53 7.05 10.21
N SER A 4 6.94 8.24 10.27
CA SER A 4 6.24 8.78 11.44
C SER A 4 4.77 8.31 11.56
N GLY A 5 4.26 7.55 10.57
CA GLY A 5 2.93 6.95 10.60
C GLY A 5 2.19 7.01 9.27
N PHE A 6 0.86 6.90 9.32
CA PHE A 6 -0.03 6.98 8.16
C PHE A 6 -0.70 8.35 8.04
N ASP A 7 -0.86 8.82 6.80
CA ASP A 7 -1.67 9.99 6.50
C ASP A 7 -3.16 9.64 6.69
N ARG A 8 -3.84 10.44 7.49
CA ARG A 8 -5.25 10.24 7.87
C ARG A 8 -6.22 11.02 7.01
N ASP A 9 -5.78 11.54 5.86
CA ASP A 9 -6.62 12.23 4.87
C ASP A 9 -7.96 11.50 4.65
N GLU A 10 -9.02 12.04 5.26
CA GLU A 10 -10.35 11.42 5.38
C GLU A 10 -11.01 11.22 4.01
N GLY A 11 -10.58 11.97 2.98
CA GLY A 11 -11.10 11.84 1.63
C GLY A 11 -10.62 10.59 0.87
N ASN A 12 -9.54 9.93 1.33
CA ASN A 12 -8.91 8.83 0.57
C ASN A 12 -9.19 7.44 1.15
N TRP A 13 -9.41 7.35 2.46
CA TRP A 13 -9.73 6.10 3.13
C TRP A 13 -11.02 5.43 2.62
N PRO A 14 -12.12 6.17 2.34
CA PRO A 14 -13.33 5.57 1.75
C PRO A 14 -13.08 4.89 0.39
N LYS A 15 -12.10 5.38 -0.38
CA LYS A 15 -11.71 4.80 -1.68
C LYS A 15 -10.82 3.56 -1.55
N CYS A 16 -10.02 3.48 -0.49
CA CYS A 16 -9.25 2.26 -0.21
C CYS A 16 -10.16 1.14 0.34
N ALA A 17 -11.18 1.51 1.11
CA ALA A 17 -12.14 0.58 1.71
C ALA A 17 -13.17 0.00 0.72
N SER A 18 -13.36 0.61 -0.45
CA SER A 18 -14.38 0.16 -1.43
C SER A 18 -14.10 -1.23 -2.01
N ASN A 19 -12.89 -1.77 -1.84
CA ASN A 19 -12.50 -3.10 -2.30
C ASN A 19 -12.61 -4.18 -1.21
N GLY A 20 -13.30 -3.90 -0.10
CA GLY A 20 -13.47 -4.83 1.02
C GLY A 20 -12.21 -5.04 1.86
N VAL A 21 -11.19 -4.20 1.68
CA VAL A 21 -9.95 -4.22 2.47
C VAL A 21 -10.07 -3.19 3.58
N SER A 22 -9.84 -3.60 4.83
CA SER A 22 -9.88 -2.71 5.97
C SER A 22 -8.64 -1.84 6.07
N LYS A 23 -8.78 -0.71 6.76
CA LYS A 23 -7.65 0.16 7.12
C LYS A 23 -6.57 -0.60 7.90
N GLY A 24 -6.98 -1.43 8.87
CA GLY A 24 -6.06 -2.21 9.68
C GLY A 24 -5.24 -3.20 8.85
N GLU A 25 -5.83 -3.85 7.85
CA GLU A 25 -5.10 -4.75 6.96
C GLU A 25 -4.06 -4.01 6.10
N ILE A 26 -4.38 -2.81 5.62
CA ILE A 26 -3.46 -1.98 4.85
C ILE A 26 -2.28 -1.53 5.71
N GLU A 27 -2.58 -1.00 6.91
CA GLU A 27 -1.55 -0.53 7.85
C GLU A 27 -0.67 -1.69 8.30
N PHE A 28 -1.26 -2.84 8.65
CA PHE A 28 -0.53 -4.06 9.00
C PHE A 28 0.40 -4.47 7.85
N MET A 29 -0.12 -4.65 6.64
CA MET A 29 0.70 -5.10 5.51
C MET A 29 1.85 -4.13 5.21
N LEU A 30 1.61 -2.82 5.25
CA LEU A 30 2.63 -1.81 4.98
C LEU A 30 3.73 -1.73 6.05
N LEU A 31 3.42 -2.13 7.30
CA LEU A 31 4.39 -2.17 8.39
C LEU A 31 5.12 -3.52 8.52
N ASN A 32 4.60 -4.59 7.92
CA ASN A 32 5.13 -5.95 8.03
C ASN A 32 5.92 -6.35 6.77
N GLU A 33 6.97 -5.58 6.47
CA GLU A 33 7.98 -5.88 5.44
C GLU A 33 7.40 -6.27 4.05
N PRO A 34 6.58 -5.42 3.44
CA PRO A 34 6.07 -5.71 2.09
C PRO A 34 7.19 -5.61 1.06
N MET A 35 7.02 -6.32 -0.06
CA MET A 35 7.82 -6.05 -1.24
C MET A 35 7.37 -4.72 -1.85
N VAL A 36 8.28 -3.75 -1.92
CA VAL A 36 8.01 -2.42 -2.50
C VAL A 36 8.69 -2.28 -3.86
N LEU A 37 7.91 -1.82 -4.85
CA LEU A 37 8.37 -1.57 -6.21
C LEU A 37 7.99 -0.15 -6.64
N PRO A 38 8.78 0.51 -7.51
CA PRO A 38 8.35 1.76 -8.13
C PRO A 38 7.07 1.53 -8.92
N ASP A 39 6.10 2.45 -8.81
CA ASP A 39 4.90 2.38 -9.62
C ASP A 39 5.26 2.63 -11.10
N ARG A 40 4.72 1.78 -11.99
CA ARG A 40 5.00 1.81 -13.44
C ARG A 40 3.98 2.65 -14.22
N SER A 41 3.00 3.23 -13.53
CA SER A 41 2.05 4.17 -14.13
C SER A 41 2.78 5.35 -14.79
N PRO A 42 2.22 5.95 -15.87
CA PRO A 42 2.80 7.14 -16.48
C PRO A 42 3.03 8.27 -15.45
N ILE A 43 3.93 9.21 -15.76
CA ILE A 43 4.29 10.35 -14.89
C ILE A 43 3.04 10.92 -14.22
N THR A 44 2.91 10.71 -12.90
CA THR A 44 1.87 11.33 -12.08
C THR A 44 2.46 12.51 -11.32
N LYS A 45 1.61 13.40 -10.81
CA LYS A 45 2.05 14.58 -10.04
C LYS A 45 2.78 14.22 -8.73
N GLU A 46 2.64 12.97 -8.26
CA GLU A 46 3.25 12.49 -7.02
C GLU A 46 4.03 11.19 -7.29
N THR A 47 5.15 10.98 -6.59
CA THR A 47 5.86 9.70 -6.65
C THR A 47 5.02 8.60 -5.99
N ARG A 48 4.79 7.50 -6.71
CA ARG A 48 3.97 6.37 -6.24
C ARG A 48 4.79 5.09 -6.15
N PHE A 49 4.38 4.25 -5.22
CA PHE A 49 4.97 2.96 -4.95
C PHE A 49 3.89 1.89 -4.88
N ASN A 50 4.26 0.69 -5.33
CA ASN A 50 3.44 -0.51 -5.24
C ASN A 50 4.00 -1.38 -4.12
N ALA A 51 3.16 -1.74 -3.14
CA ALA A 51 3.46 -2.71 -2.10
C ALA A 51 2.67 -3.99 -2.35
N ILE A 52 3.36 -5.13 -2.26
CA ILE A 52 2.78 -6.46 -2.22
C ILE A 52 3.16 -7.10 -0.89
N GLY A 53 2.16 -7.57 -0.14
CA GLY A 53 2.38 -8.24 1.12
C GLY A 53 1.16 -9.04 1.54
N ARG A 54 1.14 -9.47 2.80
CA ARG A 54 0.03 -10.24 3.35
C ARG A 54 -0.67 -9.48 4.48
N THR A 55 -1.95 -9.74 4.65
CA THR A 55 -2.70 -9.35 5.84
C THR A 55 -2.30 -10.22 7.03
N GLN A 56 -2.77 -9.84 8.22
CA GLN A 56 -2.61 -10.66 9.42
C GLN A 56 -3.15 -12.09 9.25
N ASP A 57 -4.24 -12.25 8.48
CA ASP A 57 -4.85 -13.55 8.16
C ASP A 57 -4.19 -14.27 6.97
N GLY A 58 -3.05 -13.76 6.49
CA GLY A 58 -2.27 -14.37 5.41
C GLY A 58 -2.80 -14.11 4.00
N ARG A 59 -3.82 -13.25 3.81
CA ARG A 59 -4.33 -12.93 2.47
C ARG A 59 -3.41 -11.94 1.76
N TYR A 60 -3.18 -12.16 0.47
CA TYR A 60 -2.34 -11.27 -0.32
C TYR A 60 -3.04 -9.94 -0.64
N LEU A 61 -2.35 -8.84 -0.38
CA LEU A 61 -2.75 -7.48 -0.69
C LEU A 61 -1.80 -6.83 -1.68
N PHE A 62 -2.40 -6.07 -2.59
CA PHE A 62 -1.72 -5.10 -3.44
C PHE A 62 -2.15 -3.69 -3.02
N VAL A 63 -1.19 -2.84 -2.69
CA VAL A 63 -1.44 -1.46 -2.26
C VAL A 63 -0.59 -0.50 -3.09
N ILE A 64 -1.24 0.52 -3.63
CA ILE A 64 -0.56 1.69 -4.20
C ILE A 64 -0.52 2.75 -3.12
N PHE A 65 0.65 3.30 -2.84
CA PHE A 65 0.81 4.36 -1.84
C PHE A 65 1.83 5.42 -2.30
N THR A 66 1.83 6.54 -1.61
CA THR A 66 2.85 7.59 -1.74
C THR A 66 3.42 7.92 -0.37
N LEU A 67 4.56 8.60 -0.36
CA LEU A 67 5.16 9.14 0.85
C LEU A 67 4.97 10.65 0.86
N ARG A 68 4.46 11.20 1.95
CA ARG A 68 4.24 12.65 2.13
C ARG A 68 4.91 13.14 3.42
N GLY A 69 5.31 14.41 3.43
CA GLY A 69 5.92 15.06 4.60
C GLY A 69 7.36 15.49 4.36
N SER A 70 8.03 15.91 5.44
CA SER A 70 9.45 16.26 5.45
C SER A 70 10.31 15.03 5.79
N GLU A 71 11.63 15.15 5.60
CA GLU A 71 12.59 14.10 5.97
C GLU A 71 12.48 13.64 7.43
N SER A 72 12.06 14.54 8.33
CA SER A 72 11.85 14.30 9.76
C SER A 72 10.48 13.72 10.12
N ALA A 73 9.50 13.74 9.22
CA ALA A 73 8.12 13.36 9.48
C ALA A 73 7.44 12.78 8.23
N MET A 74 8.07 11.76 7.62
CA MET A 74 7.51 11.07 6.46
C MET A 74 6.29 10.24 6.88
N LYS A 75 5.21 10.28 6.10
CA LYS A 75 3.98 9.52 6.31
C LYS A 75 3.65 8.68 5.09
N LEU A 76 3.13 7.49 5.31
CA LEU A 76 2.57 6.62 4.29
C LEU A 76 1.14 7.06 3.97
N ARG A 77 0.85 7.35 2.71
CA ARG A 77 -0.51 7.63 2.23
C ARG A 77 -0.95 6.55 1.24
N PRO A 78 -1.77 5.59 1.68
CA PRO A 78 -2.42 4.66 0.77
C PRO A 78 -3.30 5.43 -0.23
N ILE A 79 -3.20 5.05 -1.51
CA ILE A 79 -3.96 5.61 -2.63
C ILE A 79 -5.04 4.62 -3.08
N SER A 80 -4.68 3.34 -3.16
CA SER A 80 -5.57 2.25 -3.53
C SER A 80 -5.10 0.96 -2.85
N ALA A 81 -6.04 0.10 -2.47
CA ALA A 81 -5.77 -1.19 -1.88
C ALA A 81 -6.76 -2.23 -2.40
N ARG A 82 -6.31 -3.45 -2.66
CA ARG A 82 -7.17 -4.58 -3.02
C ARG A 82 -6.50 -5.90 -2.68
N TYR A 83 -7.30 -6.95 -2.51
CA TYR A 83 -6.78 -8.31 -2.54
C TYR A 83 -6.24 -8.65 -3.93
N MET A 84 -5.18 -9.45 -3.95
CA MET A 84 -4.62 -9.97 -5.21
C MET A 84 -5.48 -11.07 -5.78
N HIS A 85 -5.57 -11.14 -7.10
CA HIS A 85 -6.18 -12.27 -7.79
C HIS A 85 -5.22 -13.47 -7.80
N ARG A 86 -5.77 -14.69 -7.91
CA ARG A 86 -4.98 -15.94 -7.89
C ARG A 86 -3.78 -15.89 -8.85
N LYS A 87 -3.99 -15.50 -10.10
CA LYS A 87 -2.91 -15.41 -11.11
C LYS A 87 -1.77 -14.45 -10.72
N GLU A 88 -2.08 -13.38 -9.98
CA GLU A 88 -1.07 -12.43 -9.51
C GLU A 88 -0.27 -13.00 -8.35
N ILE A 89 -0.94 -13.74 -7.45
CA ILE A 89 -0.32 -14.46 -6.34
C ILE A 89 0.64 -15.52 -6.89
N ASP A 90 0.18 -16.34 -7.83
CA ASP A 90 1.01 -17.41 -8.42
C ASP A 90 2.28 -16.82 -9.06
N ARG A 91 2.15 -15.67 -9.75
CA ARG A 91 3.30 -14.96 -10.33
C ARG A 91 4.23 -14.34 -9.29
N TYR A 92 3.70 -13.92 -8.14
CA TYR A 92 4.48 -13.37 -7.04
C TYR A 92 5.26 -14.46 -6.29
N GLU A 93 4.65 -15.63 -6.06
CA GLU A 93 5.27 -16.74 -5.34
C GLU A 93 6.31 -17.52 -6.16
N GLN A 94 6.22 -17.49 -7.50
CA GLN A 94 7.19 -18.14 -8.41
C GLN A 94 8.46 -17.30 -8.65
N ARG A 95 8.67 -16.23 -7.87
CA ARG A 95 9.68 -15.21 -8.11
C ARG A 95 10.90 -15.36 -7.23
#